data_AF-E1JZ65-F1
#
_entry.id   AF-E1JZ65-F1
#
_cell.length_a   1.000
_cell.length_b   1.000
_cell.length_c   1.000
_cell.angle_alpha   90.00
_cell.angle_beta   90.00
_cell.angle_gamma   90.00
#
_symmetry.space_group_name_H-M   'P 1'
#
loop_
_entity.id
_entity.type
_entity.pdbx_description
1 polymer ?
#
loop_
_entity_poly.entity_id
_entity_poly.type
_entity_poly.pdbx_seq_one_letter_code
_entity_poly.pdbx_strand_id
1 'polypeptide(L)'
;MTGKSPLPALSRLLAVAAMILAGCSHAYVNPNIADPADAKKQFAADSAICTQEANQDVPPTYGMDRFYFDPTPIAETEKWMGNVVEDDDNLDAYSACMHRRGWRFKKKK
;
A
#
# COMPACT_ATOMS: atom_id res chain seq x y z
N MET A 1 34.40 30.45 -24.97
CA MET A 1 34.07 29.74 -23.71
C MET A 1 32.81 28.93 -23.93
N THR A 2 32.93 27.63 -24.20
CA THR A 2 31.81 26.72 -24.48
C THR A 2 31.27 26.17 -23.17
N GLY A 3 30.08 26.64 -22.76
CA GLY A 3 29.41 26.18 -21.55
C GLY A 3 28.86 24.77 -21.75
N LYS A 4 29.37 23.80 -20.97
CA LYS A 4 28.81 22.46 -20.87
C LYS A 4 27.60 22.50 -19.93
N SER A 5 26.40 22.25 -20.45
CA SER A 5 25.19 22.05 -19.65
C SER A 5 25.25 20.71 -18.89
N PRO A 6 25.11 20.67 -17.55
CA PRO A 6 25.07 19.42 -16.80
C PRO A 6 23.61 18.98 -16.63
N LEU A 7 23.01 18.40 -17.65
CA LEU A 7 21.63 17.86 -17.60
C LEU A 7 21.49 16.32 -17.48
N PRO A 8 22.41 15.52 -16.89
CA PRO A 8 22.13 14.08 -16.69
C PRO A 8 21.54 13.73 -15.31
N ALA A 9 21.51 14.66 -14.34
CA ALA A 9 21.17 14.33 -12.95
C ALA A 9 19.66 14.24 -12.67
N LEU A 10 18.84 15.10 -13.29
CA LEU A 10 17.39 15.14 -13.06
C LEU A 10 16.65 13.90 -13.60
N SER A 11 17.09 13.33 -14.73
CA SER A 11 16.48 12.12 -15.30
C SER A 11 16.66 10.88 -14.43
N ARG A 12 17.74 10.80 -13.64
CA ARG A 12 18.01 9.63 -12.80
C ARG A 12 17.10 9.58 -11.56
N LEU A 13 16.72 10.73 -11.02
CA LEU A 13 15.81 10.83 -9.88
C LEU A 13 14.37 10.43 -10.24
N LEU A 14 13.90 10.75 -11.44
CA LEU A 14 12.57 10.34 -11.91
C LEU A 14 12.45 8.81 -12.07
N ALA A 15 13.52 8.16 -12.53
CA ALA A 15 13.52 6.71 -12.76
C ALA A 15 13.40 5.90 -11.47
N VAL A 16 13.97 6.37 -10.36
CA VAL A 16 13.89 5.70 -9.06
C VAL A 16 12.49 5.83 -8.45
N ALA A 17 11.87 7.02 -8.56
CA ALA A 17 10.50 7.22 -8.11
C ALA A 17 9.49 6.35 -8.88
N ALA A 18 9.71 6.13 -10.18
CA ALA A 18 8.85 5.28 -11.00
C ALA A 18 8.97 3.78 -10.64
N MET A 19 10.14 3.33 -10.18
CA MET A 19 10.36 1.94 -9.75
C MET A 19 9.74 1.66 -8.37
N ILE A 20 9.72 2.63 -7.46
CA ILE A 20 9.04 2.49 -6.15
C ILE A 20 7.52 2.33 -6.35
N LEU A 21 6.94 2.99 -7.36
CA LEU A 21 5.52 2.85 -7.73
C LEU A 21 5.20 1.55 -8.50
N ALA A 22 6.20 0.77 -8.91
CA ALA A 22 5.97 -0.53 -9.57
C ALA A 22 5.87 -1.70 -8.58
N GLY A 23 6.21 -1.50 -7.30
CA GLY A 23 6.37 -2.58 -6.33
C GLY A 23 5.10 -3.18 -5.74
N CYS A 24 3.97 -2.47 -5.69
CA CYS A 24 2.81 -2.90 -4.91
C CYS A 24 1.65 -3.53 -5.71
N SER A 25 1.66 -3.50 -7.04
CA SER A 25 0.56 -4.08 -7.84
C SER A 25 0.71 -5.58 -8.12
N HIS A 26 1.85 -6.20 -7.77
CA HIS A 26 2.14 -7.59 -8.15
C HIS A 26 1.21 -8.63 -7.50
N ALA A 27 0.56 -8.29 -6.39
CA ALA A 27 -0.34 -9.18 -5.67
C ALA A 27 -1.75 -9.24 -6.27
N TYR A 28 -2.18 -8.24 -7.05
CA TYR A 28 -3.55 -8.12 -7.53
C TYR A 28 -3.63 -8.10 -9.06
N VAL A 29 -4.70 -8.68 -9.61
CA VAL A 29 -5.03 -8.66 -11.03
C VAL A 29 -6.50 -8.30 -11.22
N ASN A 30 -6.80 -7.53 -12.26
CA ASN A 30 -8.18 -7.24 -12.68
C ASN A 30 -8.36 -7.71 -14.13
N PRO A 31 -9.09 -8.83 -14.36
CA PRO A 31 -9.21 -9.42 -15.69
C PRO A 31 -10.02 -8.55 -16.66
N ASN A 32 -10.70 -7.53 -16.17
CA ASN A 32 -11.50 -6.62 -17.01
C ASN A 32 -10.67 -5.49 -17.62
N ILE A 33 -9.39 -5.36 -17.26
CA ILE A 33 -8.49 -4.31 -17.77
C ILE A 33 -7.39 -4.98 -18.59
N ALA A 34 -7.41 -4.76 -19.90
CA ALA A 34 -6.48 -5.39 -20.84
C ALA A 34 -5.11 -4.71 -20.87
N ASP A 35 -5.06 -3.37 -20.82
CA ASP A 35 -3.82 -2.61 -20.85
C ASP A 35 -3.15 -2.59 -19.45
N PRO A 36 -1.91 -3.11 -19.31
CA PRO A 36 -1.17 -3.04 -18.05
C PRO A 36 -0.96 -1.62 -17.51
N ALA A 37 -0.83 -0.60 -18.37
CA ALA A 37 -0.65 0.78 -17.94
C ALA A 37 -1.93 1.34 -17.30
N ASP A 38 -3.09 1.07 -17.92
CA ASP A 38 -4.39 1.41 -17.37
C ASP A 38 -4.67 0.64 -16.07
N ALA A 39 -4.32 -0.65 -16.03
CA ALA A 39 -4.44 -1.46 -14.82
C ALA A 39 -3.64 -0.84 -13.67
N LYS A 40 -2.40 -0.40 -13.91
CA LYS A 40 -1.58 0.26 -12.87
C LYS A 40 -2.21 1.57 -12.38
N LYS A 41 -2.71 2.40 -13.30
CA LYS A 41 -3.36 3.67 -12.96
C LYS A 41 -4.63 3.43 -12.14
N GLN A 42 -5.46 2.49 -12.57
CA GLN A 42 -6.70 2.15 -11.88
C GLN A 42 -6.42 1.50 -10.52
N PHE A 43 -5.41 0.63 -10.41
CA PHE A 43 -4.99 0.04 -9.15
C PHE A 43 -4.61 1.11 -8.13
N ALA A 44 -3.83 2.12 -8.54
CA ALA A 44 -3.44 3.20 -7.64
C ALA A 44 -4.66 4.00 -7.12
N ALA A 45 -5.61 4.29 -8.00
CA ALA A 45 -6.85 4.99 -7.62
C ALA A 45 -7.72 4.14 -6.68
N ASP A 46 -7.95 2.87 -7.04
CA ASP A 46 -8.77 1.95 -6.27
C ASP A 46 -8.15 1.63 -4.91
N SER A 47 -6.83 1.43 -4.88
CA SER A 47 -6.08 1.19 -3.65
C SER A 47 -6.21 2.38 -2.70
N ALA A 48 -6.11 3.62 -3.18
CA ALA A 48 -6.27 4.80 -2.33
C ALA A 48 -7.69 4.87 -1.72
N ILE A 49 -8.71 4.57 -2.53
CA ILE A 49 -10.11 4.52 -2.06
C ILE A 49 -10.29 3.41 -1.02
N CYS A 50 -9.79 2.20 -1.30
CA CYS A 50 -9.95 1.07 -0.39
C CYS A 50 -9.14 1.23 0.91
N THR A 51 -7.99 1.90 0.87
CA THR A 51 -7.26 2.27 2.08
C THR A 51 -8.07 3.27 2.92
N GLN A 52 -8.70 4.25 2.27
CA GLN A 52 -9.57 5.19 2.99
C GLN A 52 -10.77 4.48 3.61
N GLU A 53 -11.43 3.58 2.87
CA GLU A 53 -12.57 2.80 3.36
C GLU A 53 -12.16 1.90 4.55
N ALA A 54 -11.07 1.15 4.42
CA ALA A 54 -10.57 0.29 5.50
C ALA A 54 -10.24 1.07 6.78
N ASN A 55 -9.65 2.28 6.65
CA ASN A 55 -9.36 3.14 7.81
C ASN A 55 -10.62 3.77 8.43
N GLN A 56 -11.73 3.84 7.71
CA GLN A 56 -13.02 4.28 8.24
C GLN A 56 -13.75 3.13 8.95
N ASP A 57 -13.65 1.91 8.42
CA ASP A 57 -14.30 0.72 8.97
C ASP A 57 -13.55 0.17 10.19
N VAL A 58 -12.22 0.17 10.14
CA VAL A 58 -11.31 -0.31 11.20
C VAL A 58 -10.35 0.81 11.58
N PRO A 59 -10.80 1.77 12.41
CA PRO A 59 -9.94 2.85 12.88
C PRO A 59 -8.86 2.31 13.82
N PRO A 60 -7.59 2.71 13.68
CA PRO A 60 -6.51 2.22 14.52
C PRO A 60 -6.67 2.70 15.97
N THR A 61 -6.76 1.77 16.92
CA THR A 61 -6.98 2.10 18.35
C THR A 61 -5.73 2.74 18.95
N TYR A 62 -4.56 2.23 18.60
CA TYR A 62 -3.29 2.66 19.18
C TYR A 62 -2.60 3.75 18.37
N GLY A 63 -3.17 4.23 17.26
CA GLY A 63 -2.62 5.34 16.48
C GLY A 63 -1.10 5.28 16.29
N MET A 64 -0.37 6.24 16.87
CA MET A 64 1.10 6.26 16.91
C MET A 64 1.70 5.53 18.12
N ASP A 65 0.92 5.32 19.19
CA ASP A 65 1.31 4.60 20.41
C ASP A 65 1.72 3.15 20.11
N ARG A 66 1.23 2.57 19.01
CA ARG A 66 1.66 1.27 18.49
C ARG A 66 3.17 1.15 18.23
N PHE A 67 3.87 2.27 18.02
CA PHE A 67 5.31 2.31 17.74
C PHE A 67 6.18 2.58 18.97
N TYR A 68 5.57 2.90 20.12
CA TYR A 68 6.30 3.16 21.35
C TYR A 68 6.50 1.88 22.14
N PHE A 69 7.65 1.72 22.77
CA PHE A 69 7.95 0.55 23.61
C PHE A 69 7.30 0.68 25.00
N ASP A 70 6.59 -0.35 25.44
CA ASP A 70 6.12 -0.48 26.82
C ASP A 70 7.12 -1.33 27.63
N PRO A 71 7.65 -0.81 28.75
CA PRO A 71 8.61 -1.56 29.57
C PRO A 71 8.00 -2.74 30.32
N THR A 72 6.66 -2.86 30.36
CA THR A 72 5.96 -3.97 31.00
C THR A 72 5.65 -5.06 29.97
N PRO A 73 6.14 -6.31 30.17
CA PRO A 73 5.97 -7.38 29.18
C PRO A 73 4.51 -7.69 28.82
N ILE A 74 3.60 -7.57 29.81
CA ILE A 74 2.18 -7.84 29.61
C ILE A 74 1.56 -6.76 28.71
N ALA A 75 1.76 -5.47 29.00
CA ALA A 75 1.17 -4.41 28.19
C ALA A 75 1.78 -4.35 26.78
N GLU A 76 3.08 -4.64 26.65
CA GLU A 76 3.70 -4.77 25.33
C GLU A 76 3.06 -5.91 24.51
N THR A 77 2.79 -7.05 25.15
CA THR A 77 2.13 -8.19 24.50
C THR A 77 0.68 -7.88 24.13
N GLU A 78 -0.09 -7.26 25.02
CA GLU A 78 -1.48 -6.87 24.77
C GLU A 78 -1.58 -5.86 23.62
N LYS A 79 -0.70 -4.86 23.59
CA LYS A 79 -0.62 -3.90 22.48
C LYS A 79 -0.22 -4.57 21.17
N TRP A 80 0.77 -5.46 21.19
CA TRP A 80 1.17 -6.20 19.99
C TRP A 80 0.00 -7.03 19.43
N MET A 81 -0.69 -7.79 20.29
CA MET A 81 -1.88 -8.57 19.93
C MET A 81 -2.98 -7.68 19.34
N GLY A 82 -3.29 -6.55 19.99
CA GLY A 82 -4.28 -5.59 19.51
C GLY A 82 -3.95 -5.04 18.13
N ASN A 83 -2.69 -4.64 17.90
CA ASN A 83 -2.23 -4.16 16.60
C ASN A 83 -2.34 -5.23 15.51
N VAL A 84 -2.02 -6.49 15.81
CA VAL A 84 -2.13 -7.59 14.83
C VAL A 84 -3.58 -7.79 14.42
N VAL A 85 -4.50 -7.84 15.39
CA VAL A 85 -5.94 -8.03 15.10
C VAL A 85 -6.48 -6.85 14.28
N GLU A 86 -6.14 -5.62 14.63
CA GLU A 86 -6.56 -4.43 13.88
C GLU A 86 -5.97 -4.38 12.47
N ASP A 87 -4.69 -4.73 12.31
CA ASP A 87 -4.04 -4.77 11.00
C ASP A 87 -4.67 -5.85 10.11
N ASP A 88 -5.01 -7.02 10.66
CA ASP A 88 -5.70 -8.11 9.95
C ASP A 88 -7.13 -7.68 9.54
N ASP A 89 -7.91 -7.10 10.45
CA ASP A 89 -9.27 -6.61 10.15
C ASP A 89 -9.24 -5.50 9.07
N ASN A 90 -8.27 -4.57 9.15
CA ASN A 90 -8.08 -3.52 8.15
C ASN A 90 -7.70 -4.11 6.78
N LEU A 91 -6.82 -5.12 6.76
CA LEU A 91 -6.43 -5.84 5.53
C LEU A 91 -7.61 -6.58 4.90
N ASP A 92 -8.51 -7.16 5.71
CA ASP A 92 -9.72 -7.82 5.24
C ASP A 92 -10.71 -6.81 4.64
N ALA A 93 -10.95 -5.68 5.30
CA ALA A 93 -11.78 -4.59 4.78
C ALA A 93 -11.22 -4.04 3.45
N TYR A 94 -9.90 -3.79 3.39
CA TYR A 94 -9.22 -3.39 2.16
C TYR A 94 -9.41 -4.43 1.04
N SER A 95 -9.19 -5.71 1.36
CA SER A 95 -9.28 -6.81 0.39
C SER A 95 -10.71 -6.99 -0.14
N ALA A 96 -11.72 -6.83 0.71
CA ALA A 96 -13.12 -6.86 0.33
C ALA A 96 -13.47 -5.69 -0.62
N CYS A 97 -13.01 -4.47 -0.31
CA CYS A 97 -13.17 -3.32 -1.20
C CYS A 97 -12.53 -3.57 -2.57
N MET A 98 -11.28 -4.03 -2.60
CA MET A 98 -10.56 -4.36 -3.83
C MET A 98 -11.30 -5.43 -4.65
N HIS A 99 -11.86 -6.44 -3.98
CA HIS A 99 -12.65 -7.49 -4.62
C HIS A 99 -13.92 -6.94 -5.29
N ARG A 100 -14.66 -6.06 -4.64
CA ARG A 100 -15.85 -5.41 -5.23
C ARG A 100 -15.49 -4.56 -6.45
N ARG A 101 -14.30 -3.98 -6.49
CA ARG A 101 -13.75 -3.22 -7.62
C ARG A 101 -13.16 -4.08 -8.75
N GLY A 102 -13.25 -5.41 -8.63
CA GLY A 102 -12.82 -6.35 -9.67
C GLY A 102 -11.37 -6.82 -9.54
N TRP A 103 -10.64 -6.40 -8.51
CA TRP A 103 -9.30 -6.90 -8.23
C TRP A 103 -9.35 -8.26 -7.53
N ARG A 104 -8.42 -9.14 -7.86
CA ARG A 104 -8.29 -10.47 -7.28
C ARG A 104 -6.84 -10.73 -6.95
N PHE A 105 -6.57 -11.45 -5.87
CA PHE A 105 -5.21 -11.92 -5.62
C PHE A 105 -4.73 -12.79 -6.77
N LYS A 106 -3.53 -12.50 -7.25
CA LYS A 106 -2.85 -13.32 -8.24
C LYS A 106 -2.57 -14.66 -7.60
N LYS A 107 -3.23 -15.73 -8.08
CA LYS A 107 -2.89 -17.09 -7.67
C LYS A 107 -1.41 -17.31 -7.96
N LYS A 108 -0.63 -17.69 -6.94
CA LYS A 108 0.72 -18.22 -7.17
C LYS A 108 0.54 -19.50 -8.01
N LYS A 109 1.16 -19.53 -9.18
CA LYS A 109 1.27 -20.74 -10.00
C LYS A 109 2.32 -21.66 -9.39
#